data_AF-A0A5P9I042-F1
#
_entry.id   AF-A0A5P9I042-F1
#
_cell.length_a   1.000
_cell.length_b   1.000
_cell.length_c   1.000
_cell.angle_alpha   90.00
_cell.angle_beta   90.00
_cell.angle_gamma   90.00
#
_symmetry.space_group_name_H-M   'P 1'
#
loop_
_entity.id
_entity.type
_entity.pdbx_description
1 polymer ?
#
loop_
_entity_poly.entity_id
_entity_poly.type
_entity_poly.pdbx_seq_one_letter_code
_entity_poly.pdbx_strand_id
1 'polypeptide(L)'
;MSGLGTGGINLCAEATRSWGSYNMIRKVFPMKTHFAASAMSLLAASASAQTPAETLPDAVGSVAPALEAYSQDSLFGSVWQSEDLSVRDRSLITLAAMMTRHETEDLGDYVALALDAGVTPAEISETITHLAFYSGWGNATAAAEAAAPVYEERGVSAEDLPDVDPELLPLNEEAEASRQEHVQGTYGEVSQGVVDNTEQLLFLDLWLRPALEPRDRSLVTVAALIAAGQPEQMTFHLNRAMDNGLTQEEAGAMLSHLAFYTGWPRVFSAMPVAKDVFANRSD
;
A
#
# COMPACT_ATOMS: atom_id res chain seq x y z
N MET A 1 -6.24 21.59 -52.12
CA MET A 1 -6.42 21.56 -53.60
C MET A 1 -5.36 20.61 -54.11
N SER A 2 -5.58 19.42 -54.65
CA SER A 2 -6.59 18.77 -55.52
C SER A 2 -6.36 17.25 -55.31
N GLY A 3 -7.35 16.36 -55.16
CA GLY A 3 -8.46 16.10 -56.06
C GLY A 3 -8.22 14.79 -56.83
N LEU A 4 -9.07 13.78 -56.55
CA LEU A 4 -9.57 12.70 -57.44
C LEU A 4 -8.63 11.49 -57.71
N GLY A 5 -9.03 10.23 -57.67
CA GLY A 5 -10.37 9.60 -57.69
C GLY A 5 -10.55 8.71 -58.94
N THR A 6 -11.28 7.59 -58.81
CA THR A 6 -11.72 6.58 -59.82
C THR A 6 -10.81 5.37 -60.03
N GLY A 7 -11.26 4.12 -60.15
CA GLY A 7 -12.59 3.48 -60.20
C GLY A 7 -12.44 2.00 -59.79
N GLY A 8 -13.43 1.28 -59.23
CA GLY A 8 -14.64 0.78 -59.89
C GLY A 8 -14.32 -0.55 -60.62
N ILE A 9 -15.11 -1.65 -60.66
CA ILE A 9 -16.54 -1.93 -60.50
C ILE A 9 -16.72 -3.49 -60.52
N ASN A 10 -17.58 -4.06 -59.65
CA ASN A 10 -18.60 -5.15 -59.80
C ASN A 10 -18.40 -6.39 -60.74
N LEU A 11 -19.10 -7.54 -60.67
CA LEU A 11 -20.21 -8.14 -59.91
C LEU A 11 -20.34 -9.62 -60.36
N CYS A 12 -21.04 -10.44 -59.56
CA CYS A 12 -21.92 -11.59 -59.91
C CYS A 12 -21.39 -12.84 -60.63
N ALA A 13 -21.68 -14.03 -60.07
CA ALA A 13 -22.81 -14.87 -60.52
C ALA A 13 -22.93 -16.21 -59.74
N GLU A 14 -24.18 -16.65 -59.58
CA GLU A 14 -24.69 -17.82 -58.86
C GLU A 14 -24.52 -19.18 -59.58
N ALA A 15 -24.72 -20.28 -58.83
CA ALA A 15 -25.79 -21.28 -59.05
C ALA A 15 -25.40 -22.79 -58.95
N THR A 16 -25.88 -23.43 -57.87
CA THR A 16 -26.60 -24.73 -57.74
C THR A 16 -26.18 -26.03 -58.47
N ARG A 17 -26.17 -27.17 -57.72
CA ARG A 17 -26.80 -28.49 -58.08
C ARG A 17 -26.76 -29.56 -56.95
N SER A 18 -27.93 -29.83 -56.35
CA SER A 18 -28.71 -31.10 -56.26
C SER A 18 -28.10 -32.52 -56.00
N TRP A 19 -28.51 -33.10 -54.85
CA TRP A 19 -29.07 -34.45 -54.52
C TRP A 19 -28.32 -35.81 -54.69
N GLY A 20 -28.38 -36.65 -53.64
CA GLY A 20 -28.21 -38.12 -53.68
C GLY A 20 -28.24 -38.81 -52.31
N SER A 21 -29.33 -39.52 -52.00
CA SER A 21 -29.66 -40.22 -50.75
C SER A 21 -28.89 -41.53 -50.51
N TYR A 22 -28.62 -41.90 -49.25
CA TYR A 22 -28.60 -43.30 -48.82
C TYR A 22 -29.04 -43.46 -47.35
N ASN A 23 -30.05 -44.32 -47.18
CA ASN A 23 -30.74 -44.64 -45.94
C ASN A 23 -30.08 -45.90 -45.34
N MET A 24 -29.55 -45.84 -44.12
CA MET A 24 -29.20 -47.06 -43.36
C MET A 24 -29.71 -46.95 -41.92
N ILE A 25 -30.71 -47.78 -41.65
CA ILE A 25 -31.33 -48.03 -40.35
C ILE A 25 -30.29 -48.72 -39.45
N ARG A 26 -29.88 -48.09 -38.35
CA ARG A 26 -29.25 -48.77 -37.21
C ARG A 26 -30.07 -48.54 -35.95
N LYS A 27 -30.48 -49.67 -35.36
CA LYS A 27 -31.28 -49.78 -34.13
C LYS A 27 -30.57 -49.08 -32.97
N VAL A 28 -31.31 -48.21 -32.28
CA VAL A 28 -30.90 -47.57 -31.02
C VAL A 28 -31.03 -48.58 -29.89
N PHE A 29 -29.93 -48.89 -29.19
CA PHE A 29 -29.94 -49.50 -27.86
C PHE A 29 -29.66 -48.41 -26.82
N PRO A 30 -30.44 -48.27 -25.73
CA PRO A 30 -30.15 -47.29 -24.70
C PRO A 30 -29.02 -47.80 -23.82
N MET A 31 -27.82 -47.24 -23.98
CA MET A 31 -26.72 -47.41 -23.04
C MET A 31 -27.00 -46.50 -21.84
N LYS A 32 -27.36 -47.10 -20.70
CA LYS A 32 -27.47 -46.38 -19.43
C LYS A 32 -26.05 -45.98 -18.99
N THR A 33 -25.65 -44.75 -19.31
CA THR A 33 -24.44 -44.14 -18.78
C THR A 33 -24.71 -43.74 -17.34
N HIS A 34 -24.21 -44.55 -16.40
CA HIS A 34 -24.10 -44.15 -15.00
C HIS A 34 -23.00 -43.10 -14.90
N PHE A 35 -23.38 -41.82 -14.77
CA PHE A 35 -22.46 -40.78 -14.32
C PHE A 35 -22.15 -41.04 -12.84
N ALA A 36 -20.99 -41.61 -12.55
CA ALA A 36 -20.43 -41.56 -11.21
C ALA A 36 -19.92 -40.14 -10.98
N ALA A 37 -20.69 -39.34 -10.25
CA ALA A 37 -20.24 -38.05 -9.75
C ALA A 37 -19.23 -38.31 -8.62
N SER A 38 -17.94 -38.35 -8.96
CA SER A 38 -16.88 -38.25 -7.96
C SER A 38 -16.84 -36.80 -7.48
N ALA A 39 -17.45 -36.55 -6.32
CA ALA A 39 -17.26 -35.31 -5.60
C ALA A 39 -15.80 -35.27 -5.08
N MET A 40 -14.94 -34.58 -5.82
CA MET A 40 -13.60 -34.28 -5.37
C MET A 40 -13.72 -33.09 -4.41
N SER A 41 -13.78 -33.38 -3.11
CA SER A 41 -13.73 -32.35 -2.08
C SER A 41 -12.37 -31.67 -2.13
N LEU A 42 -12.33 -30.47 -2.68
CA LEU A 42 -11.22 -29.53 -2.48
C LEU A 42 -11.24 -29.12 -1.01
N LEU A 43 -10.33 -29.67 -0.22
CA LEU A 43 -9.93 -29.07 1.04
C LEU A 43 -9.15 -27.81 0.67
N ALA A 44 -9.82 -26.66 0.62
CA ALA A 44 -9.13 -25.39 0.68
C ALA A 44 -8.45 -25.34 2.05
N ALA A 45 -7.12 -25.44 2.08
CA ALA A 45 -6.37 -25.08 3.26
C ALA A 45 -6.59 -23.58 3.45
N SER A 46 -7.42 -23.20 4.42
CA SER A 46 -7.46 -21.81 4.89
C SER A 46 -6.09 -21.52 5.46
N ALA A 47 -5.31 -20.65 4.81
CA ALA A 47 -4.11 -20.10 5.42
C ALA A 47 -4.50 -19.49 6.78
N SER A 48 -3.76 -19.84 7.83
CA SER A 48 -3.94 -19.22 9.14
C SER A 48 -3.52 -17.76 9.06
N ALA A 49 -4.27 -16.87 9.71
CA ALA A 49 -3.92 -15.46 9.79
C ALA A 49 -2.55 -15.31 10.47
N GLN A 50 -1.67 -14.52 9.86
CA GLN A 50 -0.35 -14.22 10.37
C GLN A 50 -0.45 -13.32 11.61
N THR A 51 0.36 -13.64 12.60
CA THR A 51 0.49 -12.91 13.86
C THR A 51 1.83 -12.18 13.93
N PRO A 52 1.95 -11.10 14.74
CA PRO A 52 3.23 -10.40 14.87
C PRO A 52 4.37 -11.30 15.33
N ALA A 53 4.10 -12.33 16.16
CA ALA A 53 5.15 -13.23 16.64
C ALA A 53 5.76 -14.10 15.52
N GLU A 54 5.02 -14.36 14.44
CA GLU A 54 5.49 -15.14 13.30
C GLU A 54 6.41 -14.34 12.37
N THR A 55 6.53 -13.01 12.55
CA THR A 55 7.51 -12.20 11.82
C THR A 55 8.90 -12.23 12.43
N LEU A 56 9.11 -13.00 13.52
CA LEU A 56 10.41 -13.21 14.13
C LEU A 56 11.05 -14.49 13.56
N PRO A 57 12.23 -14.41 12.93
CA PRO A 57 12.88 -15.59 12.37
C PRO A 57 13.24 -16.64 13.44
N ASP A 58 12.97 -17.92 13.16
CA ASP A 58 13.26 -19.07 14.05
C ASP A 58 14.72 -19.11 14.57
N ALA A 59 15.66 -18.61 13.76
CA ALA A 59 17.06 -18.59 14.11
C ALA A 59 17.39 -17.66 15.29
N VAL A 60 16.54 -16.66 15.59
CA VAL A 60 16.84 -15.63 16.59
C VAL A 60 17.06 -16.22 17.97
N GLY A 61 16.17 -17.12 18.44
CA GLY A 61 16.30 -17.76 19.75
C GLY A 61 17.61 -18.55 19.92
N SER A 62 18.11 -19.14 18.83
CA SER A 62 19.36 -19.92 18.84
C SER A 62 20.63 -19.07 18.93
N VAL A 63 20.56 -17.80 18.50
CA VAL A 63 21.71 -16.87 18.45
C VAL A 63 21.64 -15.85 19.59
N ALA A 64 20.46 -15.30 19.85
CA ALA A 64 20.20 -14.21 20.78
C ALA A 64 18.92 -14.47 21.59
N PRO A 65 18.91 -15.42 22.54
CA PRO A 65 17.71 -15.79 23.30
C PRO A 65 17.13 -14.64 24.14
N ALA A 66 17.96 -13.67 24.53
CA ALA A 66 17.46 -12.46 25.20
C ALA A 66 16.64 -11.57 24.24
N LEU A 67 17.02 -11.49 22.96
CA LEU A 67 16.26 -10.77 21.95
C LEU A 67 14.92 -11.46 21.71
N GLU A 68 14.91 -12.78 21.57
CA GLU A 68 13.66 -13.56 21.48
C GLU A 68 12.73 -13.28 22.66
N ALA A 69 13.23 -13.31 23.90
CA ALA A 69 12.44 -12.99 25.08
C ALA A 69 11.87 -11.56 25.05
N TYR A 70 12.68 -10.55 24.69
CA TYR A 70 12.18 -9.18 24.55
C TYR A 70 11.15 -9.04 23.42
N SER A 71 11.34 -9.74 22.31
CA SER A 71 10.37 -9.76 21.22
C SER A 71 9.04 -10.34 21.68
N GLN A 72 9.04 -11.50 22.36
CA GLN A 72 7.82 -12.14 22.82
C GLN A 72 7.12 -11.33 23.93
N ASP A 73 7.85 -10.91 24.96
CA ASP A 73 7.24 -10.29 26.14
C ASP A 73 6.94 -8.80 25.93
N SER A 74 7.90 -8.05 25.39
CA SER A 74 7.82 -6.59 25.34
C SER A 74 7.24 -6.08 24.02
N LEU A 75 7.67 -6.63 22.88
CA LEU A 75 7.17 -6.18 21.58
C LEU A 75 5.80 -6.80 21.27
N PHE A 76 5.72 -8.11 21.11
CA PHE A 76 4.50 -8.78 20.67
C PHE A 76 3.46 -8.95 21.79
N GLY A 77 3.90 -9.20 23.02
CA GLY A 77 3.05 -9.38 24.19
C GLY A 77 2.59 -8.10 24.87
N SER A 78 3.14 -6.93 24.50
CA SER A 78 2.79 -5.65 25.10
C SER A 78 2.55 -4.56 24.05
N VAL A 79 3.57 -4.14 23.30
CA VAL A 79 3.42 -3.02 22.35
C VAL A 79 2.37 -3.32 21.28
N TRP A 80 2.37 -4.50 20.67
CA TRP A 80 1.35 -4.89 19.69
C TRP A 80 -0.05 -5.14 20.29
N GLN A 81 -0.16 -5.35 21.60
CA GLN A 81 -1.43 -5.60 22.30
C GLN A 81 -2.07 -4.31 22.85
N SER A 82 -1.33 -3.19 22.87
CA SER A 82 -1.87 -1.92 23.36
C SER A 82 -3.02 -1.43 22.47
N GLU A 83 -4.15 -1.09 23.10
CA GLU A 83 -5.38 -0.62 22.45
C GLU A 83 -5.30 0.83 21.93
N ASP A 84 -4.25 1.56 22.32
CA ASP A 84 -4.04 2.98 21.99
C ASP A 84 -3.75 3.21 20.49
N LEU A 85 -3.40 2.14 19.76
CA LEU A 85 -3.27 2.13 18.31
C LEU A 85 -3.66 0.75 17.77
N SER A 86 -4.55 0.74 16.78
CA SER A 86 -5.08 -0.51 16.22
C SER A 86 -3.97 -1.38 15.59
N VAL A 87 -4.18 -2.69 15.55
CA VAL A 87 -3.25 -3.63 14.87
C VAL A 87 -3.11 -3.25 13.39
N ARG A 88 -4.20 -2.83 12.74
CA ARG A 88 -4.20 -2.33 11.36
C ARG A 88 -3.22 -1.16 11.18
N ASP A 89 -3.31 -0.15 12.04
CA ASP A 89 -2.44 1.03 11.96
C ASP A 89 -0.99 0.69 12.34
N ARG A 90 -0.78 -0.20 13.32
CA ARG A 90 0.56 -0.73 13.66
C ARG A 90 1.20 -1.43 12.48
N SER A 91 0.46 -2.28 11.76
CA SER A 91 0.95 -2.94 10.56
C SER A 91 1.34 -1.92 9.48
N LEU A 92 0.51 -0.89 9.28
CA LEU A 92 0.78 0.15 8.27
C LEU A 92 2.04 0.98 8.60
N ILE A 93 2.22 1.42 9.85
CA ILE A 93 3.44 2.15 10.26
C ILE A 93 4.69 1.26 10.29
N THR A 94 4.52 -0.04 10.51
CA THR A 94 5.64 -1.02 10.47
C THR A 94 6.14 -1.18 9.05
N LEU A 95 5.23 -1.36 8.08
CA LEU A 95 5.57 -1.38 6.66
C LEU A 95 6.28 -0.09 6.25
N ALA A 96 5.74 1.08 6.61
CA ALA A 96 6.35 2.37 6.30
C ALA A 96 7.78 2.49 6.86
N ALA A 97 8.00 2.03 8.10
CA ALA A 97 9.29 2.06 8.75
C ALA A 97 10.32 1.14 8.09
N MET A 98 9.96 -0.12 7.84
CA MET A 98 10.84 -1.12 7.22
C MET A 98 11.21 -0.73 5.80
N MET A 99 10.22 -0.29 5.00
CA MET A 99 10.44 0.25 3.66
C MET A 99 11.44 1.40 3.66
N THR A 100 11.24 2.39 4.54
CA THR A 100 12.11 3.57 4.63
C THR A 100 13.55 3.21 5.03
N ARG A 101 13.70 2.16 5.83
CA ARG A 101 15.01 1.67 6.30
C ARG A 101 15.64 0.64 5.37
N HIS A 102 14.99 0.33 4.25
CA HIS A 102 15.42 -0.67 3.27
C HIS A 102 15.56 -2.08 3.89
N GLU A 103 14.71 -2.42 4.84
CA GLU A 103 14.66 -3.73 5.51
C GLU A 103 13.71 -4.66 4.73
N THR A 104 14.13 -5.07 3.53
CA THR A 104 13.25 -5.70 2.53
C THR A 104 13.24 -7.23 2.58
N GLU A 105 14.21 -7.87 3.24
CA GLU A 105 14.31 -9.34 3.33
C GLU A 105 13.08 -9.96 4.00
N ASP A 106 12.62 -9.38 5.11
CA ASP A 106 11.47 -9.86 5.88
C ASP A 106 10.17 -9.09 5.56
N LEU A 107 10.19 -8.16 4.59
CA LEU A 107 9.06 -7.26 4.35
C LEU A 107 7.79 -8.02 3.89
N GLY A 108 7.95 -9.16 3.21
CA GLY A 108 6.83 -10.02 2.80
C GLY A 108 5.99 -10.50 3.99
N ASP A 109 6.62 -10.89 5.10
CA ASP A 109 5.92 -11.32 6.32
C ASP A 109 5.08 -10.18 6.91
N TYR A 110 5.59 -8.95 6.86
CA TYR A 110 4.84 -7.78 7.33
C TYR A 110 3.74 -7.34 6.36
N VAL A 111 3.87 -7.60 5.05
CA VAL A 111 2.79 -7.40 4.07
C VAL A 111 1.65 -8.37 4.36
N ALA A 112 1.95 -9.65 4.57
CA ALA A 112 0.95 -10.64 4.91
C ALA A 112 0.29 -10.37 6.27
N LEU A 113 1.06 -9.97 7.30
CA LEU A 113 0.53 -9.48 8.58
C LEU A 113 -0.39 -8.27 8.40
N ALA A 114 -0.04 -7.32 7.52
CA ALA A 114 -0.87 -6.14 7.26
C ALA A 114 -2.20 -6.51 6.60
N LEU A 115 -2.18 -7.39 5.61
CA LEU A 115 -3.39 -7.92 4.97
C LEU A 115 -4.31 -8.61 5.99
N ASP A 116 -3.75 -9.43 6.88
CA ASP A 116 -4.52 -10.12 7.93
C ASP A 116 -5.02 -9.17 9.03
N ALA A 117 -4.32 -8.05 9.26
CA ALA A 117 -4.75 -6.97 10.13
C ALA A 117 -5.84 -6.07 9.49
N GLY A 118 -6.21 -6.32 8.22
CA GLY A 118 -7.25 -5.59 7.51
C GLY A 118 -6.76 -4.37 6.72
N VAL A 119 -5.44 -4.21 6.53
CA VAL A 119 -4.92 -3.28 5.51
C VAL A 119 -5.21 -3.88 4.13
N THR A 120 -5.79 -3.11 3.23
CA THR A 120 -6.14 -3.61 1.90
C THR A 120 -4.92 -3.64 0.95
N PRO A 121 -4.94 -4.45 -0.11
CA PRO A 121 -3.91 -4.39 -1.15
C PRO A 121 -3.77 -3.00 -1.79
N ALA A 122 -4.88 -2.27 -1.91
CA ALA A 122 -4.89 -0.90 -2.40
C ALA A 122 -4.12 0.06 -1.49
N GLU A 123 -4.35 -0.02 -0.17
CA GLU A 123 -3.65 0.81 0.82
C GLU A 123 -2.15 0.51 0.88
N ILE A 124 -1.75 -0.76 0.80
CA ILE A 124 -0.33 -1.16 0.75
C ILE A 124 0.31 -0.64 -0.55
N SER A 125 -0.34 -0.82 -1.69
CA SER A 125 0.14 -0.32 -2.99
C SER A 125 0.28 1.20 -3.01
N GLU A 126 -0.69 1.91 -2.46
CA GLU A 126 -0.66 3.37 -2.37
C GLU A 126 0.37 3.85 -1.34
N THR A 127 0.61 3.09 -0.26
CA THR A 127 1.73 3.35 0.68
C THR A 127 3.08 3.23 -0.02
N ILE A 128 3.28 2.18 -0.84
CA ILE A 128 4.51 2.01 -1.62
C ILE A 128 4.72 3.19 -2.57
N THR A 129 3.66 3.58 -3.28
CA THR A 129 3.69 4.73 -4.21
C THR A 129 3.98 6.04 -3.49
N HIS A 130 3.30 6.31 -2.37
CA HIS A 130 3.50 7.51 -1.56
C HIS A 130 4.93 7.60 -1.02
N LEU A 131 5.44 6.50 -0.48
CA LEU A 131 6.79 6.45 0.07
C LEU A 131 7.89 6.43 -1.00
N ALA A 132 7.57 6.26 -2.29
CA ALA A 132 8.54 6.51 -3.35
C ALA A 132 9.01 7.98 -3.36
N PHE A 133 8.11 8.92 -3.04
CA PHE A 133 8.41 10.35 -2.95
C PHE A 133 9.02 10.77 -1.61
N TYR A 134 8.63 10.11 -0.51
CA TYR A 134 9.07 10.47 0.84
C TYR A 134 10.30 9.70 1.35
N SER A 135 10.48 8.46 0.91
CA SER A 135 11.58 7.57 1.31
C SER A 135 12.52 7.20 0.16
N GLY A 136 12.13 7.52 -1.09
CA GLY A 136 12.95 7.34 -2.29
C GLY A 136 12.53 6.17 -3.18
N TRP A 137 12.75 6.32 -4.48
CA TRP A 137 12.28 5.39 -5.51
C TRP A 137 12.82 3.96 -5.34
N GLY A 138 14.10 3.81 -4.95
CA GLY A 138 14.71 2.50 -4.73
C GLY A 138 14.07 1.71 -3.58
N ASN A 139 13.64 2.40 -2.53
CA ASN A 139 12.93 1.78 -1.40
C ASN A 139 11.55 1.28 -1.84
N ALA A 140 10.81 2.09 -2.60
CA ALA A 140 9.49 1.72 -3.11
C ALA A 140 9.57 0.55 -4.12
N THR A 141 10.52 0.56 -5.05
CA THR A 141 10.70 -0.55 -5.99
C THR A 141 11.00 -1.85 -5.27
N ALA A 142 11.93 -1.85 -4.31
CA ALA A 142 12.26 -3.05 -3.54
C ALA A 142 11.09 -3.54 -2.69
N ALA A 143 10.28 -2.62 -2.15
CA ALA A 143 9.06 -2.97 -1.42
C ALA A 143 8.00 -3.62 -2.32
N ALA A 144 7.80 -3.10 -3.53
CA ALA A 144 6.90 -3.71 -4.52
C ALA A 144 7.36 -5.13 -4.90
N GLU A 145 8.67 -5.33 -5.10
CA GLU A 145 9.25 -6.64 -5.38
C GLU A 145 9.04 -7.63 -4.22
N ALA A 146 9.20 -7.17 -2.97
CA ALA A 146 8.97 -7.99 -1.79
C ALA A 146 7.48 -8.33 -1.54
N ALA A 147 6.57 -7.43 -1.92
CA ALA A 147 5.13 -7.66 -1.78
C ALA A 147 4.56 -8.61 -2.85
N ALA A 148 5.18 -8.69 -4.02
CA ALA A 148 4.64 -9.42 -5.17
C ALA A 148 4.35 -10.91 -4.91
N PRO A 149 5.24 -11.70 -4.25
CA PRO A 149 4.96 -13.10 -3.93
C PRO A 149 3.76 -13.26 -2.98
N VAL A 150 3.60 -12.33 -2.03
CA VAL A 150 2.47 -12.34 -1.10
C VAL A 150 1.18 -12.05 -1.86
N TYR A 151 1.18 -11.09 -2.77
CA TYR A 151 0.01 -10.78 -3.60
C TYR A 151 -0.39 -11.97 -4.48
N GLU A 152 0.58 -12.67 -5.07
CA GLU A 152 0.34 -13.91 -5.83
C GLU A 152 -0.28 -14.99 -4.94
N GLU A 153 0.27 -15.23 -3.75
CA GLU A 153 -0.26 -16.22 -2.80
C GLU A 153 -1.69 -15.88 -2.33
N ARG A 154 -1.95 -14.60 -2.07
CA ARG A 154 -3.25 -14.09 -1.60
C ARG A 154 -4.27 -13.90 -2.72
N GLY A 155 -3.88 -14.16 -3.98
CA GLY A 155 -4.75 -14.00 -5.15
C GLY A 155 -5.15 -12.55 -5.42
N VAL A 156 -4.34 -11.58 -5.00
CA VAL A 156 -4.54 -10.16 -5.28
C VAL A 156 -4.36 -9.93 -6.78
N SER A 157 -5.36 -9.31 -7.40
CA SER A 157 -5.40 -9.00 -8.81
C SER A 157 -5.21 -7.49 -9.05
N ALA A 158 -5.08 -7.10 -10.32
CA ALA A 158 -5.01 -5.68 -10.68
C ALA A 158 -6.30 -4.90 -10.33
N GLU A 159 -7.44 -5.59 -10.19
CA GLU A 159 -8.72 -4.98 -9.80
C GLU A 159 -8.77 -4.60 -8.31
N ASP A 160 -7.87 -5.16 -7.50
CA ASP A 160 -7.75 -4.89 -6.06
C ASP A 160 -6.78 -3.73 -5.75
N LEU A 161 -6.17 -3.14 -6.79
CA LEU A 161 -5.14 -2.10 -6.68
C LEU A 161 -5.69 -0.72 -7.08
N PRO A 162 -5.04 0.38 -6.67
CA PRO A 162 -5.48 1.73 -6.99
C PRO A 162 -5.42 1.97 -8.50
N ASP A 163 -6.40 2.71 -9.03
CA ASP A 163 -6.34 3.21 -10.40
C ASP A 163 -5.08 4.08 -10.60
N VAL A 164 -4.52 4.03 -11.80
CA VAL A 164 -3.37 4.86 -12.19
C VAL A 164 -3.78 6.34 -12.18
N ASP A 165 -4.98 6.64 -12.66
CA ASP A 165 -5.57 7.99 -12.77
C ASP A 165 -6.95 8.03 -12.07
N PRO A 166 -6.96 8.05 -10.72
CA PRO A 166 -8.21 8.05 -9.95
C PRO A 166 -8.85 9.44 -9.90
N GLU A 167 -10.14 9.49 -9.56
CA GLU A 167 -10.76 10.76 -9.13
C GLU A 167 -10.12 11.22 -7.81
N LEU A 168 -9.49 12.40 -7.83
CA LEU A 168 -8.78 12.95 -6.69
C LEU A 168 -9.75 13.47 -5.62
N LEU A 169 -9.33 13.36 -4.36
CA LEU A 169 -10.01 13.93 -3.21
C LEU A 169 -10.08 15.47 -3.31
N PRO A 170 -11.08 16.11 -2.69
CA PRO A 170 -11.21 17.56 -2.70
C PRO A 170 -9.97 18.28 -2.13
N LEU A 171 -9.48 19.27 -2.87
CA LEU A 171 -8.39 20.14 -2.43
C LEU A 171 -8.92 21.25 -1.51
N ASN A 172 -8.21 21.49 -0.40
CA ASN A 172 -8.36 22.75 0.33
C ASN A 172 -7.55 23.85 -0.37
N GLU A 173 -8.19 24.57 -1.29
CA GLU A 173 -7.55 25.59 -2.13
C GLU A 173 -6.87 26.70 -1.31
N GLU A 174 -7.47 27.13 -0.19
CA GLU A 174 -6.92 28.18 0.65
C GLU A 174 -5.64 27.73 1.36
N ALA A 175 -5.66 26.53 1.96
CA ALA A 175 -4.49 25.97 2.63
C ALA A 175 -3.36 25.70 1.64
N GLU A 176 -3.69 25.21 0.44
CA GLU A 176 -2.69 24.97 -0.60
C GLU A 176 -2.09 26.26 -1.15
N ALA A 177 -2.89 27.28 -1.41
CA ALA A 177 -2.39 28.59 -1.83
C ALA A 177 -1.41 29.18 -0.80
N SER A 178 -1.74 29.08 0.49
CA SER A 178 -0.87 29.55 1.57
C SER A 178 0.43 28.74 1.66
N ARG A 179 0.35 27.41 1.56
CA ARG A 179 1.52 26.53 1.54
C ARG A 179 2.43 26.85 0.36
N GLN A 180 1.86 27.02 -0.84
CA GLN A 180 2.62 27.29 -2.05
C GLN A 180 3.25 28.68 -2.03
N GLU A 181 2.55 29.72 -1.58
CA GLU A 181 3.12 31.06 -1.41
C GLU A 181 4.33 31.03 -0.47
N HIS A 182 4.22 30.31 0.64
CA HIS A 182 5.32 30.15 1.59
C HIS A 182 6.54 29.44 0.97
N VAL A 183 6.33 28.31 0.31
CA VAL A 183 7.41 27.53 -0.31
C VAL A 183 8.06 28.29 -1.48
N GLN A 184 7.25 28.93 -2.33
CA GLN A 184 7.72 29.76 -3.44
C GLN A 184 8.56 30.94 -2.94
N GLY A 185 8.07 31.68 -1.93
CA GLY A 185 8.77 32.84 -1.37
C GLY A 185 10.07 32.46 -0.65
N THR A 186 10.15 31.26 -0.08
CA THR A 186 11.32 30.81 0.68
C THR A 186 12.37 30.13 -0.21
N TYR A 187 11.95 29.34 -1.19
CA TYR A 187 12.84 28.44 -1.95
C TYR A 187 12.79 28.59 -3.48
N GLY A 188 11.96 29.48 -4.02
CA GLY A 188 11.83 29.69 -5.47
C GLY A 188 13.15 30.07 -6.15
N GLU A 189 13.93 30.97 -5.52
CA GLU A 189 15.27 31.34 -6.02
C GLU A 189 16.32 30.24 -5.84
N VAL A 190 16.11 29.30 -4.91
CA VAL A 190 17.02 28.18 -4.66
C VAL A 190 16.82 27.10 -5.72
N SER A 191 15.57 26.69 -5.96
CA SER A 191 15.25 25.67 -6.96
C SER A 191 13.76 25.73 -7.34
N GLN A 192 13.44 26.50 -8.38
CA GLN A 192 12.07 26.58 -8.90
C GLN A 192 11.52 25.20 -9.31
N GLY A 193 12.33 24.34 -9.92
CA GLY A 193 11.88 23.00 -10.33
C GLY A 193 11.47 22.10 -9.16
N VAL A 194 12.08 22.27 -7.98
CA VAL A 194 11.64 21.55 -6.77
C VAL A 194 10.33 22.13 -6.25
N VAL A 195 10.18 23.46 -6.25
CA VAL A 195 8.94 24.13 -5.84
C VAL A 195 7.77 23.70 -6.74
N ASP A 196 7.95 23.75 -8.06
CA ASP A 196 6.92 23.38 -9.04
C ASP A 196 6.49 21.92 -8.89
N ASN A 197 7.45 21.00 -8.73
CA ASN A 197 7.14 19.57 -8.55
C ASN A 197 6.50 19.30 -7.18
N THR A 198 6.86 20.05 -6.14
CA THR A 198 6.23 19.94 -4.82
C THR A 198 4.73 20.26 -4.93
N GLU A 199 4.39 21.33 -5.64
CA GLU A 199 2.98 21.68 -5.91
C GLU A 199 2.31 20.63 -6.79
N GLN A 200 2.82 20.41 -8.01
CA GLN A 200 2.12 19.65 -9.04
C GLN A 200 2.06 18.14 -8.76
N LEU A 201 3.16 17.53 -8.32
CA LEU A 201 3.24 16.08 -8.13
C LEU A 201 2.81 15.68 -6.73
N LEU A 202 3.05 16.50 -5.72
CA LEU A 202 2.75 16.13 -4.33
C LEU A 202 1.39 16.65 -3.90
N PHE A 203 1.20 17.96 -3.81
CA PHE A 203 0.02 18.52 -3.14
C PHE A 203 -1.22 18.64 -4.02
N LEU A 204 -1.05 18.73 -5.36
CA LEU A 204 -2.13 18.74 -6.33
C LEU A 204 -2.43 17.34 -6.93
N ASP A 205 -1.67 16.32 -6.58
CA ASP A 205 -1.87 14.93 -7.05
C ASP A 205 -1.71 13.91 -5.92
N LEU A 206 -0.47 13.52 -5.56
CA LEU A 206 -0.20 12.43 -4.62
C LEU A 206 -1.00 12.50 -3.31
N TRP A 207 -1.07 13.68 -2.69
CA TRP A 207 -1.79 13.90 -1.43
C TRP A 207 -3.31 13.84 -1.53
N LEU A 208 -3.84 13.86 -2.75
CA LEU A 208 -5.27 13.79 -3.06
C LEU A 208 -5.69 12.42 -3.60
N ARG A 209 -4.75 11.48 -3.83
CA ARG A 209 -5.12 10.14 -4.30
C ARG A 209 -5.97 9.41 -3.25
N PRO A 210 -7.08 8.73 -3.63
CA PRO A 210 -8.10 8.28 -2.68
C PRO A 210 -7.82 6.91 -2.05
N ALA A 211 -6.85 6.12 -2.55
CA ALA A 211 -6.60 4.77 -2.05
C ALA A 211 -5.98 4.71 -0.64
N LEU A 212 -5.52 5.85 -0.12
CA LEU A 212 -5.26 6.05 1.29
C LEU A 212 -6.10 7.23 1.76
N GLU A 213 -6.84 7.03 2.84
CA GLU A 213 -7.49 8.13 3.55
C GLU A 213 -6.45 9.18 3.97
N PRO A 214 -6.79 10.49 3.99
CA PRO A 214 -5.85 11.54 4.36
C PRO A 214 -5.17 11.32 5.72
N ARG A 215 -5.89 10.71 6.68
CA ARG A 215 -5.35 10.33 7.99
C ARG A 215 -4.19 9.34 7.84
N ASP A 216 -4.40 8.27 7.07
CA ASP A 216 -3.47 7.16 6.94
C ASP A 216 -2.27 7.54 6.07
N ARG A 217 -2.50 8.34 5.02
CA ARG A 217 -1.41 8.94 4.24
C ARG A 217 -0.49 9.78 5.12
N SER A 218 -1.06 10.60 6.01
CA SER A 218 -0.28 11.36 6.98
C SER A 218 0.41 10.46 8.01
N LEU A 219 -0.26 9.41 8.49
CA LEU A 219 0.28 8.43 9.43
C LEU A 219 1.56 7.77 8.88
N VAL A 220 1.52 7.22 7.65
CA VAL A 220 2.69 6.58 7.03
C VAL A 220 3.80 7.59 6.71
N THR A 221 3.44 8.84 6.40
CA THR A 221 4.42 9.91 6.18
C THR A 221 5.19 10.21 7.46
N VAL A 222 4.50 10.40 8.59
CA VAL A 222 5.16 10.69 9.87
C VAL A 222 6.00 9.49 10.32
N ALA A 223 5.50 8.26 10.15
CA ALA A 223 6.25 7.05 10.46
C ALA A 223 7.55 6.94 9.63
N ALA A 224 7.47 7.22 8.32
CA ALA A 224 8.63 7.24 7.44
C ALA A 224 9.64 8.34 7.84
N LEU A 225 9.20 9.55 8.17
CA LEU A 225 10.10 10.62 8.61
C LEU A 225 10.86 10.26 9.90
N ILE A 226 10.17 9.63 10.87
CA ILE A 226 10.80 9.11 12.09
C ILE A 226 11.80 8.01 11.74
N ALA A 227 11.40 7.05 10.89
CA ALA A 227 12.26 5.95 10.44
C ALA A 227 13.49 6.42 9.66
N ALA A 228 13.37 7.50 8.88
CA ALA A 228 14.44 8.18 8.17
C ALA A 228 15.30 9.06 9.07
N GLY A 229 14.83 9.39 10.28
CA GLY A 229 15.53 10.26 11.23
C GLY A 229 15.52 11.72 10.77
N GLN A 230 14.40 12.17 10.23
CA GLN A 230 14.19 13.50 9.65
C GLN A 230 13.18 14.32 10.48
N PRO A 231 13.49 14.65 11.75
CA PRO A 231 12.58 15.40 12.61
C PRO A 231 12.27 16.81 12.05
N GLU A 232 13.12 17.37 11.18
CA GLU A 232 12.96 18.70 10.60
C GLU A 232 11.68 18.84 9.76
N GLN A 233 11.19 17.76 9.17
CA GLN A 233 9.96 17.74 8.38
C GLN A 233 8.72 17.37 9.21
N MET A 234 8.93 16.87 10.44
CA MET A 234 7.88 16.27 11.24
C MET A 234 6.88 17.28 11.76
N THR A 235 7.26 18.54 12.01
CA THR A 235 6.34 19.58 12.49
C THR A 235 5.17 19.78 11.53
N PHE A 236 5.44 19.89 10.22
CA PHE A 236 4.40 20.06 9.21
C PHE A 236 3.52 18.81 9.09
N HIS A 237 4.15 17.63 8.93
CA HIS A 237 3.42 16.40 8.67
C HIS A 237 2.65 15.87 9.89
N LEU A 238 3.14 16.08 11.12
CA LEU A 238 2.39 15.72 12.32
C LEU A 238 1.17 16.63 12.54
N ASN A 239 1.29 17.94 12.30
CA ASN A 239 0.12 18.82 12.33
C ASN A 239 -0.92 18.39 11.29
N ARG A 240 -0.49 18.13 10.05
CA ARG A 240 -1.37 17.62 9.00
C ARG A 240 -2.01 16.28 9.36
N ALA A 241 -1.28 15.38 10.01
CA ALA A 241 -1.84 14.12 10.51
C ALA A 241 -2.96 14.35 11.51
N MET A 242 -2.75 15.27 12.46
CA MET A 242 -3.74 15.59 13.48
C MET A 242 -4.94 16.36 12.93
N ASP A 243 -4.74 17.21 11.92
CA ASP A 243 -5.83 17.87 11.19
C ASP A 243 -6.68 16.86 10.42
N ASN A 244 -6.06 15.78 9.94
CA ASN A 244 -6.74 14.66 9.29
C ASN A 244 -7.33 13.64 10.28
N GLY A 245 -7.26 13.89 11.60
CA GLY A 245 -7.92 13.09 12.62
C GLY A 245 -7.03 12.10 13.38
N LEU A 246 -5.70 12.13 13.21
CA LEU A 246 -4.80 11.40 14.10
C LEU A 246 -4.82 12.03 15.50
N THR A 247 -5.15 11.25 16.52
CA THR A 247 -5.20 11.74 17.90
C THR A 247 -3.79 11.85 18.51
N GLN A 248 -3.66 12.65 19.57
CA GLN A 248 -2.41 12.71 20.34
C GLN A 248 -2.04 11.35 20.96
N GLU A 249 -3.04 10.57 21.37
CA GLU A 249 -2.87 9.22 21.93
C GLU A 249 -2.31 8.26 20.89
N GLU A 250 -2.91 8.21 19.69
CA GLU A 250 -2.41 7.40 18.58
C GLU A 250 -1.01 7.83 18.13
N ALA A 251 -0.73 9.14 18.08
CA ALA A 251 0.61 9.64 17.76
C ALA A 251 1.66 9.25 18.83
N GLY A 252 1.28 9.25 20.11
CA GLY A 252 2.11 8.74 21.20
C GLY A 252 2.37 7.23 21.08
N ALA A 253 1.34 6.45 20.76
CA ALA A 253 1.44 5.02 20.53
C ALA A 253 2.31 4.68 19.30
N MET A 254 2.22 5.46 18.22
CA MET A 254 3.11 5.36 17.06
C MET A 254 4.57 5.59 17.45
N LEU A 255 4.89 6.63 18.24
CA LEU A 255 6.26 6.87 18.71
C LEU A 255 6.80 5.69 19.53
N SER A 256 5.97 5.14 20.42
CA SER A 256 6.32 3.96 21.21
C SER A 256 6.58 2.74 20.32
N HIS A 257 5.71 2.48 19.35
CA HIS A 257 5.84 1.39 18.38
C HIS A 257 7.13 1.50 17.57
N LEU A 258 7.40 2.69 17.01
CA LEU A 258 8.56 2.94 16.17
C LEU A 258 9.88 2.88 16.95
N ALA A 259 9.89 2.92 18.28
CA ALA A 259 11.11 2.74 19.06
C ALA A 259 11.72 1.34 18.82
N PHE A 260 10.86 0.33 18.68
CA PHE A 260 11.26 -1.06 18.41
C PHE A 260 11.69 -1.27 16.96
N TYR A 261 10.98 -0.67 15.99
CA TYR A 261 11.24 -0.88 14.57
C TYR A 261 12.28 0.07 13.96
N THR A 262 12.52 1.23 14.56
CA THR A 262 13.44 2.24 14.02
C THR A 262 14.65 2.52 14.90
N GLY A 263 14.58 2.05 16.16
CA GLY A 263 15.58 2.27 17.20
C GLY A 263 15.31 3.53 18.03
N TRP A 264 15.57 3.42 19.34
CA TRP A 264 15.36 4.48 20.33
C TRP A 264 15.91 5.87 19.92
N PRO A 265 17.15 6.01 19.39
CA PRO A 265 17.68 7.33 19.05
C PRO A 265 16.82 8.13 18.07
N ARG A 266 16.23 7.49 17.06
CA ARG A 266 15.38 8.17 16.07
C ARG A 266 14.10 8.70 16.72
N VAL A 267 13.48 7.90 17.58
CA VAL A 267 12.29 8.33 18.35
C VAL A 267 12.64 9.45 19.33
N PHE A 268 13.79 9.37 20.01
CA PHE A 268 14.24 10.44 20.91
C PHE A 268 14.55 11.75 20.16
N SER A 269 14.94 11.70 18.89
CA SER A 269 15.03 12.89 18.03
C SER A 269 13.66 13.43 17.61
N ALA A 270 12.65 12.58 17.48
CA ALA A 270 11.28 12.96 17.12
C ALA A 270 10.46 13.52 18.31
N MET A 271 10.70 13.04 19.53
CA MET A 271 9.92 13.41 20.72
C MET A 271 9.86 14.93 21.01
N PRO A 272 10.94 15.72 20.89
CA PRO A 272 10.85 17.18 21.06
C PRO A 272 9.86 17.83 20.09
N VAL A 273 9.85 17.39 18.83
CA VAL A 273 8.92 17.91 17.82
C VAL A 273 7.48 17.53 18.16
N ALA A 274 7.22 16.27 18.53
CA ALA A 274 5.89 15.85 18.95
C ALA A 274 5.38 16.64 20.16
N LYS A 275 6.24 16.83 21.17
CA LYS A 275 5.93 17.63 22.36
C LYS A 275 5.51 19.05 21.98
N ASP A 276 6.27 19.70 21.11
CA ASP A 276 5.99 21.09 20.69
C ASP A 276 4.68 21.18 19.88
N VAL A 277 4.44 20.23 18.97
CA VAL A 277 3.17 20.15 18.22
C VAL A 277 1.98 19.95 19.16
N PHE A 278 2.06 19.03 20.11
CA PHE A 278 0.96 18.79 21.05
C PHE A 278 0.68 20.00 21.95
N ALA A 279 1.73 20.67 22.43
CA ALA A 279 1.59 21.87 23.25
C ALA A 279 0.89 23.00 22.47
N ASN A 280 1.29 23.24 21.22
CA ASN A 280 0.74 24.31 20.38
C ASN A 280 -0.72 24.06 19.92
N ARG A 281 -1.24 22.84 20.10
CA ARG A 281 -2.63 22.46 19.76
C ARG A 281 -3.56 22.38 20.98
N SER A 282 -3.00 22.48 22.19
CA SER A 282 -3.75 22.37 23.45
C SER A 282 -4.35 23.70 23.93
N ASP A 283 -4.17 24.77 23.14
CA ASP A 283 -4.72 26.12 23.34
C ASP A 283 -5.86 26.40 22.35
#